data_AF-A0A392TBP7-F1
#
_entry.id   AF-A0A392TBP7-F1
#
_cell.length_a   1.000
_cell.length_b   1.000
_cell.length_c   1.000
_cell.angle_alpha   90.00
_cell.angle_beta   90.00
_cell.angle_gamma   90.00
#
_symmetry.space_group_name_H-M   'P 1'
#
loop_
_entity.id
_entity.type
_entity.pdbx_description
1 polymer ?
#
loop_
_entity_poly.entity_id
_entity_poly.type
_entity_poly.pdbx_seq_one_letter_code
_entity_poly.pdbx_strand_id
1 'polypeptide(L)' 'MGCSEENKVTLGAYVLREEANHWWKNAKQRLGAGGAVIIWEMFKREFLIKYLPADVKNRKVVEFMELKQGNM' A
#
# COMPACT_ATOMS: atom_id res chain seq x y z
N MET A 1 -7.72 0.32 23.77
CA MET A 1 -7.02 1.51 23.23
C MET A 1 -6.62 1.17 21.79
N GLY A 2 -7.18 1.85 20.79
CA GLY A 2 -6.92 1.55 19.36
C GLY A 2 -5.69 2.28 18.83
N CYS A 3 -5.08 1.75 17.77
CA CYS A 3 -4.01 2.45 17.04
C CYS A 3 -4.60 3.63 16.25
N SER A 4 -4.03 4.84 16.39
CA SER A 4 -4.46 6.01 15.62
C SER A 4 -4.17 5.84 14.13
N GLU A 5 -4.89 6.58 13.28
CA GLU A 5 -4.70 6.54 11.82
C GLU A 5 -3.26 6.89 11.42
N GLU A 6 -2.67 7.90 12.07
CA GLU A 6 -1.28 8.33 11.85
C GLU A 6 -0.27 7.25 12.29
N ASN A 7 -0.53 6.57 13.41
CA ASN A 7 0.31 5.47 13.87
C ASN A 7 0.23 4.29 12.90
N LYS A 8 -0.95 3.97 12.34
CA LYS A 8 -1.09 2.94 11.30
C LYS A 8 -0.27 3.28 10.06
N VAL A 9 -0.32 4.53 9.60
CA VAL A 9 0.49 5.00 8.46
C VAL A 9 1.98 4.86 8.77
N THR A 10 2.40 5.26 9.97
CA THR A 10 3.80 5.17 10.40
C THR A 10 4.29 3.72 10.44
N LEU A 11 3.51 2.80 11.02
CA LEU A 11 3.84 1.38 11.08
C LEU A 11 3.83 0.72 9.69
N GLY A 12 2.86 1.05 8.84
CA GLY A 12 2.80 0.55 7.46
C GLY A 12 3.98 1.03 6.60
N ALA A 13 4.41 2.27 6.81
CA ALA A 13 5.59 2.82 6.14
C ALA A 13 6.90 2.20 6.63
N TYR A 14 6.97 1.76 7.90
CA TYR A 14 8.17 1.21 8.52
C TYR A 14 8.69 -0.06 7.81
N VAL A 15 7.80 -0.85 7.22
CA VAL A 15 8.17 -2.10 6.52
C VAL A 15 8.59 -1.89 5.07
N LEU A 16 8.46 -0.67 4.52
CA LEU A 16 8.84 -0.37 3.15
C LEU A 16 10.37 -0.32 3.02
N ARG A 17 10.89 -0.96 1.96
CA ARG A 17 12.33 -1.03 1.69
C ARG A 17 12.65 -0.37 0.35
N GLU A 18 13.90 0.08 0.21
CA GLU A 18 14.49 0.52 -1.06
C GLU A 18 13.59 1.49 -1.85
N GLU A 19 13.18 1.14 -3.07
CA GLU A 19 12.36 1.97 -3.96
C GLU A 19 11.03 2.36 -3.31
N ALA A 20 10.41 1.45 -2.55
CA ALA A 20 9.14 1.72 -1.88
C ALA A 20 9.26 2.74 -0.75
N ASN A 21 10.37 2.73 -0.01
CA ASN A 21 10.61 3.76 1.00
C ASN A 21 10.89 5.12 0.35
N HIS A 22 11.67 5.16 -0.74
CA HIS A 22 11.94 6.40 -1.47
C HIS A 22 10.68 7.00 -2.08
N TRP A 23 9.85 6.17 -2.72
CA TRP A 23 8.54 6.57 -3.23
C TRP A 23 7.66 7.14 -2.12
N TRP A 24 7.56 6.46 -0.97
CA TRP A 24 6.68 6.89 0.11
C TRP A 24 7.09 8.24 0.69
N LYS A 25 8.40 8.53 0.82
CA LYS A 25 8.88 9.85 1.25
C LYS A 25 8.37 10.98 0.36
N ASN A 26 8.41 10.79 -0.96
CA ASN A 26 7.91 11.76 -1.93
C ASN A 26 6.38 11.88 -1.90
N ALA A 27 5.67 10.74 -1.83
CA ALA A 27 4.21 10.72 -1.70
C ALA A 27 3.74 11.42 -0.42
N LYS A 28 4.41 11.17 0.72
CA LYS A 28 4.11 11.78 2.01
C LYS A 28 4.22 13.31 1.96
N GLN A 29 5.25 13.85 1.30
CA GLN A 29 5.39 15.30 1.12
C GLN A 29 4.24 15.89 0.30
N ARG A 30 3.86 15.24 -0.81
CA ARG A 30 2.72 15.67 -1.64
C ARG A 30 1.39 15.62 -0.87
N LEU A 31 1.13 14.52 -0.15
CA LEU A 31 -0.13 14.30 0.56
C LEU A 31 -0.27 15.18 1.80
N GLY A 32 0.84 15.50 2.47
CA GLY A 32 0.87 16.36 3.66
C GLY A 32 0.99 17.85 3.36
N ALA A 33 0.95 18.25 2.08
CA ALA A 33 1.00 19.66 1.68
C ALA A 33 -0.14 20.45 2.36
N GLY A 34 0.16 21.65 2.86
CA GLY A 34 -0.81 22.48 3.58
C GLY A 34 -1.16 21.97 4.99
N GLY A 35 -0.37 21.05 5.56
CA GLY A 35 -0.61 20.53 6.92
C GLY A 35 -1.68 19.43 6.99
N ALA A 36 -2.01 18.81 5.87
CA ALA A 36 -3.00 17.74 5.82
C ALA A 36 -2.51 16.49 6.59
N VAL A 37 -3.39 15.96 7.44
CA VAL A 37 -3.16 14.70 8.14
C VAL A 37 -3.36 13.54 7.17
N ILE A 38 -2.34 12.68 7.06
CA ILE A 38 -2.42 11.48 6.23
C ILE A 38 -3.01 10.35 7.07
N ILE A 39 -4.22 9.94 6.73
CA ILE A 39 -4.90 8.81 7.37
C ILE A 39 -4.55 7.48 6.67
N TRP A 40 -4.88 6.36 7.32
CA TRP A 40 -4.53 5.02 6.85
C TRP A 40 -5.08 4.71 5.45
N GLU A 41 -6.32 5.11 5.18
CA GLU A 41 -6.95 4.89 3.86
C GLU A 41 -6.22 5.61 2.73
N MET A 42 -5.65 6.80 2.98
CA MET A 42 -4.87 7.53 1.97
C MET A 42 -3.58 6.81 1.64
N PHE A 43 -2.85 6.33 2.66
CA PHE A 43 -1.65 5.50 2.47
C PHE A 43 -1.97 4.26 1.65
N LYS A 44 -3.00 3.49 2.03
CA LYS A 44 -3.40 2.27 1.32
C LYS A 44 -3.75 2.55 -0.14
N ARG A 45 -4.51 3.62 -0.40
CA ARG A 45 -4.91 4.01 -1.76
C ARG A 45 -3.69 4.29 -2.63
N GLU A 46 -2.78 5.15 -2.18
CA GLU A 46 -1.58 5.51 -2.93
C GLU A 46 -0.65 4.30 -3.12
N PHE A 47 -0.49 3.47 -2.08
CA PHE A 47 0.30 2.24 -2.15
C PHE A 47 -0.25 1.26 -3.19
N LEU A 48 -1.56 0.99 -3.16
CA LEU A 48 -2.21 0.07 -4.09
C LEU A 48 -2.16 0.59 -5.53
N ILE A 49 -2.36 1.89 -5.76
CA ILE A 49 -2.24 2.48 -7.10
C ILE A 49 -0.83 2.26 -7.68
N LYS A 50 0.22 2.42 -6.86
CA LYS A 50 1.62 2.30 -7.28
C LYS A 50 2.07 0.84 -7.46
N TYR A 51 1.74 -0.05 -6.53
CA TYR A 51 2.32 -1.40 -6.46
C TYR A 51 1.36 -2.53 -6.83
N LEU A 52 0.05 -2.29 -6.76
CA LEU A 52 -0.97 -3.27 -7.15
C LEU A 52 -2.02 -2.61 -8.06
N PRO A 53 -1.61 -2.10 -9.24
CA PRO A 53 -2.54 -1.50 -10.18
C PRO A 53 -3.60 -2.51 -10.63
N ALA A 54 -4.72 -2.01 -11.14
CA ALA A 54 -5.90 -2.82 -11.43
C ALA A 54 -5.62 -3.98 -12.41
N ASP A 55 -4.75 -3.78 -13.40
CA ASP A 55 -4.36 -4.81 -14.35
C ASP A 55 -3.53 -5.94 -13.68
N VAL A 56 -2.59 -5.59 -12.80
CA VAL A 56 -1.80 -6.56 -12.03
C VAL A 56 -2.73 -7.32 -11.09
N LYS A 57 -3.64 -6.62 -10.41
CA LYS A 57 -4.66 -7.23 -9.55
C LYS A 57 -5.54 -8.22 -10.33
N ASN A 58 -6.05 -7.82 -11.49
CA ASN A 58 -6.92 -8.67 -12.32
C ASN A 58 -6.16 -9.91 -12.82
N ARG A 59 -4.90 -9.76 -13.24
CA ARG A 59 -4.05 -10.90 -13.60
C ARG A 59 -3.88 -11.88 -12.44
N LYS A 60 -3.61 -11.38 -11.23
CA LYS A 60 -3.49 -12.21 -10.02
C LYS A 60 -4.80 -12.92 -9.67
N VAL A 61 -5.96 -12.29 -9.90
CA VAL A 61 -7.28 -12.94 -9.72
C VAL A 61 -7.46 -14.10 -10.70
N VAL A 62 -7.11 -13.92 -11.97
CA VAL A 62 -7.18 -14.99 -12.97
C VAL A 62 -6.23 -16.14 -12.61
N GLU A 63 -4.96 -15.85 -12.28
CA GLU A 63 -3.99 -16.85 -11.81
C GLU A 63 -4.52 -17.65 -10.60
N PHE A 64 -5.18 -16.97 -9.66
CA PHE A 64 -5.76 -17.60 -8.48
C PHE A 64 -6.95 -18.51 -8.82
N MET A 65 -7.81 -18.11 -9.77
CA MET A 65 -8.94 -18.93 -10.22
C MET A 65 -8.49 -20.21 -10.94
N GLU A 66 -7.35 -20.17 -11.61
CA GLU A 66 -6.78 -21.32 -12.32
C GLU A 66 -5.93 -22.21 -11.42
N LEU A 67 -5.70 -21.80 -10.16
CA LEU A 67 -4.87 -22.52 -9.21
C LEU A 67 -5.52 -23.87 -8.87
N LYS A 68 -4.81 -24.95 -9.19
CA LYS A 68 -5.19 -26.32 -8.83
C LYS A 68 -4.29 -26.81 -7.70
N GLN A 69 -4.89 -27.45 -6.70
CA GLN A 69 -4.14 -28.15 -5.67
C GLN A 69 -3.36 -29.30 -6.34
N GLY A 70 -2.03 -29.29 -6.20
CA GLY A 70 -1.20 -30.42 -6.67
C GLY A 70 -1.51 -31.68 -5.85
N ASN A 71 -1.34 -32.85 -6.48
CA ASN A 71 -1.33 -34.10 -5.72
C ASN A 71 -0.09 -34.12 -4.82
N MET A 72 -0.29 -34.58 -3.59
CA MET A 72 0.73 -34.69 -2.55
C MET A 72 1.75 -35.78 -2.87
#